data_AF-A0A915V6M8-F1
#
_entry.id   AF-A0A915V6M8-F1
#
_cell.length_a   1.000
_cell.length_b   1.000
_cell.length_c   1.000
_cell.angle_alpha   90.00
_cell.angle_beta   90.00
_cell.angle_gamma   90.00
#
_symmetry.space_group_name_H-M   'P 1'
#
loop_
_entity.id
_entity.type
_entity.pdbx_description
1 polymer ?
#
loop_
_entity_poly.entity_id
_entity_poly.type
_entity_poly.pdbx_seq_one_letter_code
_entity_poly.pdbx_strand_id
1 'polypeptide(L)'
;MISVADLVKDAAIPGNYYAADAYVQGDFETGLIENRKGARLIALPDILLQAIYAGLHQEVGQASGVVLFNCGRWWGKNFYRRFVAEVSEYYGRPLAEMEMVEFLQCLKECWKTHGWGRIDLDVSFYQQGFLVVKTWDSPFAAAAPQNTGQPQCAAEAGILESFFSQLTGRDLHCVQTACETLGAANNCFVLGLRERVEPAKAWLQEGQGHDTIMERLCRAQAP
;
A
#
# COMPACT_ATOMS: atom_id res chain seq x y z
N MET A 1 44.75 17.31 18.99
CA MET A 1 43.43 17.92 19.13
C MET A 1 42.62 17.49 17.92
N ILE A 2 41.68 16.57 18.09
CA ILE A 2 40.72 16.26 17.02
C ILE A 2 39.78 17.47 16.95
N SER A 3 39.69 18.12 15.79
CA SER A 3 38.77 19.23 15.58
C SER A 3 37.34 18.71 15.73
N VAL A 4 36.44 19.48 16.35
CA VAL A 4 34.99 19.15 16.34
C VAL A 4 34.47 19.00 14.91
N ALA A 5 35.08 19.70 13.94
CA ALA A 5 34.78 19.54 12.51
C ALA A 5 35.20 18.18 11.93
N ASP A 6 36.18 17.49 12.53
CA ASP A 6 36.61 16.15 12.10
C ASP A 6 35.71 15.05 12.68
N LEU A 7 34.96 15.32 13.75
CA LEU A 7 33.93 14.41 14.32
C LEU A 7 32.62 14.38 13.51
N VAL A 8 32.40 15.37 12.63
CA VAL A 8 31.21 15.47 11.75
C VAL A 8 31.50 14.88 10.36
N LYS A 9 32.70 14.33 10.12
CA LYS A 9 33.08 13.75 8.83
C LYS A 9 32.47 12.38 8.55
N ASP A 10 32.00 11.69 9.58
CA ASP A 10 31.20 10.49 9.38
C ASP A 10 29.80 10.93 8.96
N ALA A 11 29.40 10.56 7.74
CA ALA A 11 28.05 10.76 7.25
C ALA A 11 27.09 10.12 8.26
N ALA A 12 26.40 10.94 9.04
CA ALA A 12 25.40 10.48 9.97
C ALA A 12 24.46 9.54 9.21
N ILE A 13 24.30 8.31 9.70
CA ILE A 13 23.40 7.34 9.10
C ILE A 13 22.04 8.03 9.00
N PRO A 14 21.53 8.31 7.79
CA PRO A 14 20.29 9.07 7.65
C PRO A 14 19.17 8.28 8.33
N GLY A 15 18.52 8.89 9.31
CA GLY A 15 17.38 8.29 10.01
C GLY A 15 16.19 8.08 9.06
N ASN A 16 15.14 7.42 9.53
CA ASN A 16 13.96 7.13 8.73
C ASN A 16 13.36 8.39 8.06
N TYR A 17 13.31 8.39 6.72
CA TYR A 17 12.75 9.51 5.94
C TYR A 17 11.31 9.87 6.33
N TYR A 18 10.48 8.86 6.63
CA TYR A 18 9.06 9.00 6.96
C TYR A 18 8.80 9.08 8.47
N ALA A 19 9.80 9.36 9.30
CA ALA A 19 9.57 9.62 10.73
C ALA A 19 8.52 10.73 10.90
N ALA A 20 7.43 10.46 11.62
CA ALA A 20 6.23 11.29 11.59
C ALA A 20 6.46 12.75 12.06
N ASP A 21 7.31 12.92 13.07
CA ASP A 21 7.75 14.20 13.64
C ASP A 21 8.58 15.05 12.66
N ALA A 22 9.29 14.41 11.74
CA ALA A 22 10.06 15.08 10.70
C ALA A 22 9.32 15.21 9.37
N TYR A 23 8.46 14.24 9.05
CA TYR A 23 7.80 14.13 7.75
C TYR A 23 6.58 15.04 7.65
N VAL A 24 5.73 15.11 8.67
CA VAL A 24 4.51 15.92 8.65
C VAL A 24 4.74 17.18 9.47
N GLN A 25 4.77 18.32 8.79
CA GLN A 25 4.92 19.63 9.42
C GLN A 25 3.63 20.41 9.24
N GLY A 26 3.12 20.98 10.33
CA GLY A 26 1.88 21.75 10.34
C GLY A 26 2.13 23.17 10.81
N ASP A 27 1.56 24.13 10.10
CA ASP A 27 1.37 25.49 10.57
C ASP A 27 -0.12 25.68 10.90
N PHE A 28 -0.42 25.73 12.20
CA PHE A 28 -1.78 25.88 12.70
C PHE A 28 -2.37 27.25 12.40
N GLU A 29 -1.55 28.30 12.23
CA GLU A 29 -2.05 29.64 11.96
C GLU A 29 -2.57 29.75 10.52
N THR A 30 -1.87 29.13 9.57
CA THR A 30 -2.26 29.13 8.15
C THR A 30 -3.11 27.94 7.73
N GLY A 31 -3.23 26.92 8.59
CA GLY A 31 -3.89 25.65 8.27
C GLY A 31 -3.12 24.81 7.24
N LEU A 32 -1.84 25.11 7.05
CA LEU A 32 -0.97 24.44 6.09
C LEU A 32 -0.39 23.18 6.71
N ILE A 33 -0.54 22.05 6.02
CA ILE A 33 0.18 20.82 6.34
C ILE A 33 1.07 20.51 5.14
N GLU A 34 2.35 20.29 5.40
CA GLU A 34 3.34 19.98 4.38
C GLU A 34 4.15 18.75 4.77
N ASN A 35 4.67 18.08 3.74
CA ASN A 35 5.64 17.04 3.95
C ASN A 35 7.06 17.63 4.12
N ARG A 36 8.04 16.79 4.44
CA ARG A 36 9.46 17.16 4.58
C ARG A 36 10.05 17.94 3.39
N LYS A 37 9.48 17.81 2.20
CA LYS A 37 9.91 18.47 0.95
C LYS A 37 9.09 19.73 0.62
N GLY A 38 8.18 20.15 1.49
CA GLY A 38 7.28 21.28 1.26
C GLY A 38 6.10 20.96 0.33
N ALA A 39 5.82 19.68 0.05
CA ALA A 39 4.62 19.31 -0.69
C ALA A 39 3.41 19.33 0.24
N ARG A 40 2.34 19.99 -0.18
CA ARG A 40 1.11 20.10 0.62
C ARG A 40 0.46 18.73 0.85
N LEU A 41 0.07 18.51 2.10
CA LEU A 41 -0.73 17.38 2.55
C LEU A 41 -2.14 17.88 2.88
N ILE A 42 -3.11 16.98 2.74
CA ILE A 42 -4.48 17.21 3.16
C ILE A 42 -4.89 16.11 4.13
N ALA A 43 -5.37 16.50 5.30
CA ALA A 43 -6.00 15.58 6.24
C ALA A 43 -7.48 15.44 5.87
N LEU A 44 -7.91 14.22 5.60
CA LEU A 44 -9.29 13.94 5.21
C LEU A 44 -10.03 13.24 6.36
N PRO A 45 -11.22 13.71 6.75
CA PRO A 45 -12.03 12.99 7.74
C PRO A 45 -12.54 11.68 7.16
N ASP A 46 -12.75 10.69 8.02
CA ASP A 46 -13.33 9.39 7.69
C ASP A 46 -14.71 9.51 7.03
N ILE A 47 -15.53 10.48 7.45
CA ILE A 47 -16.84 10.80 6.86
C ILE A 47 -16.73 11.09 5.37
N LEU A 48 -15.66 11.75 4.91
CA LEU A 48 -15.49 12.01 3.48
C LEU A 48 -15.30 10.70 2.71
N LEU A 49 -14.51 9.78 3.26
CA LEU A 49 -14.27 8.48 2.63
C LEU A 49 -15.56 7.64 2.60
N GLN A 50 -16.33 7.64 3.69
CA GLN A 50 -17.66 7.00 3.75
C GLN A 50 -18.61 7.60 2.70
N ALA A 51 -18.63 8.92 2.55
CA ALA A 51 -19.45 9.61 1.56
C ALA A 51 -19.05 9.26 0.12
N ILE A 52 -17.75 9.08 -0.15
CA ILE A 52 -17.27 8.59 -1.46
C ILE A 52 -17.82 7.19 -1.73
N TYR A 53 -17.74 6.27 -0.76
CA TYR A 53 -18.33 4.93 -0.91
C TYR A 53 -19.83 4.97 -1.16
N ALA A 54 -20.58 5.75 -0.35
CA ALA A 54 -22.03 5.88 -0.47
C ALA A 54 -22.45 6.50 -1.81
N GLY A 55 -21.79 7.60 -2.21
CA GLY A 55 -22.07 8.28 -3.47
C GLY A 55 -21.75 7.42 -4.68
N LEU A 56 -20.61 6.73 -4.69
CA LEU A 56 -20.30 5.79 -5.78
C LEU A 56 -21.32 4.65 -5.85
N HIS A 57 -21.71 4.09 -4.70
CA HIS A 57 -22.72 3.04 -4.69
C HIS A 57 -24.07 3.52 -5.23
N GLN A 58 -24.47 4.75 -4.89
CA GLN A 58 -25.70 5.36 -5.40
C GLN A 58 -25.67 5.56 -6.92
N GLU A 59 -24.55 6.01 -7.47
CA GLU A 59 -24.43 6.36 -8.89
C GLU A 59 -24.16 5.15 -9.80
N VAL A 60 -23.32 4.20 -9.34
CA VAL A 60 -22.83 3.09 -10.19
C VAL A 60 -23.06 1.70 -9.60
N GLY A 61 -23.68 1.60 -8.41
CA GLY A 61 -24.08 0.33 -7.81
C GLY A 61 -22.91 -0.65 -7.63
N GLN A 62 -23.06 -1.84 -8.20
CA GLN A 62 -22.06 -2.91 -8.14
C GLN A 62 -20.73 -2.55 -8.84
N ALA A 63 -20.73 -1.59 -9.76
CA ALA A 63 -19.51 -1.16 -10.44
C ALA A 63 -18.59 -0.28 -9.58
N SER A 64 -19.02 0.11 -8.36
CA SER A 64 -18.24 0.95 -7.44
C SER A 64 -16.84 0.38 -7.16
N GLY A 65 -16.73 -0.94 -7.00
CA GLY A 65 -15.45 -1.61 -6.77
C GLY A 65 -14.48 -1.42 -7.94
N VAL A 66 -14.97 -1.50 -9.18
CA VAL A 66 -14.15 -1.27 -10.38
C VAL A 66 -13.70 0.18 -10.49
N VAL A 67 -14.58 1.14 -10.17
CA VAL A 67 -14.23 2.57 -10.15
C VAL A 67 -13.16 2.85 -9.10
N LEU A 68 -13.36 2.41 -7.86
CA LEU A 68 -12.40 2.57 -6.77
C LEU A 68 -11.06 1.92 -7.09
N PHE A 69 -11.07 0.72 -7.68
CA PHE A 69 -9.86 0.05 -8.13
C PHE A 69 -9.07 0.88 -9.14
N ASN A 70 -9.75 1.44 -10.14
CA ASN A 70 -9.10 2.30 -11.14
C ASN A 70 -8.59 3.62 -10.54
N CYS A 71 -9.33 4.24 -9.64
CA CYS A 71 -8.85 5.40 -8.86
C CYS A 71 -7.59 5.04 -8.08
N GLY A 72 -7.60 3.89 -7.40
CA GLY A 72 -6.45 3.34 -6.69
C GLY A 72 -5.24 3.13 -7.59
N ARG A 73 -5.42 2.53 -8.77
CA ARG A 73 -4.33 2.37 -9.75
C ARG A 73 -3.72 3.70 -10.17
N TRP A 74 -4.57 4.67 -10.51
CA TRP A 74 -4.08 6.00 -10.92
C TRP A 74 -3.32 6.70 -9.80
N TRP A 75 -3.83 6.61 -8.57
CA TRP A 75 -3.16 7.14 -7.40
C TRP A 75 -1.83 6.41 -7.13
N GLY A 76 -1.81 5.08 -7.18
CA GLY A 76 -0.62 4.25 -6.98
C GLY A 76 0.52 4.59 -7.94
N LYS A 77 0.21 4.97 -9.20
CA LYS A 77 1.22 5.47 -10.15
C LYS A 77 1.94 6.70 -9.63
N ASN A 78 1.17 7.70 -9.23
CA ASN A 78 1.69 8.96 -8.73
C ASN A 78 2.39 8.78 -7.38
N PHE A 79 1.84 7.91 -6.52
CA PHE A 79 2.41 7.57 -5.23
C PHE A 79 3.79 6.92 -5.37
N TYR A 80 3.94 5.90 -6.23
CA TYR A 80 5.24 5.27 -6.48
C TYR A 80 6.28 6.28 -6.98
N ARG A 81 5.93 7.12 -7.97
CA ARG A 81 6.86 8.14 -8.50
C ARG A 81 7.35 9.09 -7.40
N ARG A 82 6.44 9.55 -6.53
CA ARG A 82 6.78 10.41 -5.40
C ARG A 82 7.65 9.67 -4.39
N PHE A 83 7.26 8.46 -4.00
CA PHE A 83 8.01 7.62 -3.08
C PHE A 83 9.46 7.41 -3.55
N VAL A 84 9.66 7.01 -4.82
CA VAL A 84 10.99 6.81 -5.41
C VAL A 84 11.80 8.10 -5.37
N ALA A 85 11.22 9.23 -5.81
CA ALA A 85 11.93 10.50 -5.85
C ALA A 85 12.35 10.97 -4.46
N GLU A 86 11.41 10.97 -3.50
CA GLU A 86 11.63 11.40 -2.13
C GLU A 86 12.68 10.53 -1.40
N VAL A 87 12.54 9.21 -1.51
CA VAL A 87 13.44 8.25 -0.85
C VAL A 87 14.83 8.28 -1.50
N SER A 88 14.92 8.24 -2.83
CA SER A 88 16.22 8.20 -3.52
C SER A 88 17.02 9.48 -3.29
N GLU A 89 16.36 10.64 -3.30
CA GLU A 89 17.01 11.92 -3.02
C GLU A 89 17.51 11.99 -1.57
N TYR A 90 16.74 11.48 -0.62
CA TYR A 90 17.11 11.51 0.80
C TYR A 90 18.28 10.59 1.14
N TYR A 91 18.30 9.38 0.60
CA TYR A 91 19.39 8.42 0.85
C TYR A 91 20.55 8.56 -0.13
N GLY A 92 20.46 9.45 -1.13
CA GLY A 92 21.53 9.73 -2.10
C GLY A 92 21.82 8.57 -3.07
N ARG A 93 20.88 7.62 -3.23
CA ARG A 93 21.02 6.45 -4.11
C ARG A 93 19.68 6.05 -4.73
N PRO A 94 19.67 5.42 -5.91
CA PRO A 94 18.44 4.88 -6.49
C PRO A 94 17.76 3.86 -5.57
N LEU A 95 16.42 3.84 -5.59
CA LEU A 95 15.62 2.85 -4.84
C LEU A 95 16.03 1.40 -5.13
N ALA A 96 16.45 1.10 -6.37
CA ALA A 96 16.89 -0.23 -6.79
C ALA A 96 18.22 -0.68 -6.14
N GLU A 97 18.99 0.25 -5.58
CA GLU A 97 20.25 -0.01 -4.88
C GLU A 97 20.07 -0.03 -3.35
N MET A 98 18.82 0.09 -2.87
CA MET A 98 18.52 -0.04 -1.44
C MET A 98 18.38 -1.50 -1.04
N GLU A 99 18.86 -1.83 0.16
CA GLU A 99 18.63 -3.16 0.71
C GLU A 99 17.13 -3.37 0.95
N MET A 100 16.66 -4.60 0.74
CA MET A 100 15.24 -4.93 0.87
C MET A 100 14.67 -4.55 2.24
N VAL A 101 15.45 -4.75 3.31
CA VAL A 101 15.06 -4.38 4.68
C VAL A 101 14.84 -2.87 4.81
N GLU A 102 15.71 -2.05 4.20
CA GLU A 102 15.59 -0.58 4.24
C GLU A 102 14.38 -0.10 3.44
N PHE A 103 14.17 -0.68 2.25
CA PHE A 103 12.98 -0.43 1.43
C PHE A 103 11.70 -0.76 2.19
N LEU A 104 11.63 -1.95 2.79
CA LEU A 104 10.46 -2.40 3.54
C LEU A 104 10.17 -1.50 4.74
N GLN A 105 11.21 -1.09 5.47
CA GLN A 105 11.04 -0.16 6.57
C GLN A 105 10.55 1.21 6.09
N CYS A 106 11.08 1.74 4.99
CA CYS A 106 10.59 2.99 4.40
C CYS A 106 9.12 2.87 3.97
N LEU A 107 8.72 1.76 3.36
CA LEU A 107 7.33 1.53 2.96
C LEU A 107 6.40 1.44 4.18
N LYS A 108 6.79 0.70 5.21
CA LYS A 108 6.03 0.56 6.48
C LYS A 108 5.77 1.91 7.13
N GLU A 109 6.82 2.71 7.24
CA GLU A 109 6.77 4.01 7.89
C GLU A 109 6.04 5.03 7.02
N CYS A 110 6.20 4.97 5.69
CA CYS A 110 5.41 5.77 4.76
C CYS A 110 3.92 5.52 4.96
N TRP A 111 3.50 4.26 4.97
CA TRP A 111 2.11 3.85 5.11
C TRP A 111 1.50 4.34 6.42
N LYS A 112 2.24 4.16 7.52
CA LYS A 112 1.85 4.59 8.87
C LYS A 112 1.76 6.11 8.99
N THR A 113 2.75 6.84 8.49
CA THR A 113 2.82 8.30 8.58
C THR A 113 1.74 9.00 7.75
N HIS A 114 1.27 8.38 6.67
CA HIS A 114 0.10 8.86 5.91
C HIS A 114 -1.24 8.49 6.56
N GLY A 115 -1.23 7.75 7.68
CA GLY A 115 -2.45 7.34 8.36
C GLY A 115 -3.23 6.22 7.66
N TRP A 116 -2.57 5.41 6.82
CA TRP A 116 -3.21 4.28 6.10
C TRP A 116 -3.19 2.97 6.88
N GLY A 117 -2.82 3.01 8.16
CA GLY A 117 -2.71 1.85 9.04
C GLY A 117 -1.30 1.25 9.01
N ARG A 118 -1.22 -0.08 8.99
CA ARG A 118 0.05 -0.83 8.93
C ARG A 118 0.09 -1.67 7.67
N ILE A 119 1.30 -1.87 7.14
CA ILE A 119 1.55 -2.70 5.95
C ILE A 119 2.70 -3.66 6.22
N ASP A 120 2.64 -4.85 5.62
CA ASP A 120 3.74 -5.80 5.60
C ASP A 120 3.79 -6.53 4.25
N LEU A 121 4.99 -6.85 3.78
CA LEU A 121 5.20 -7.58 2.53
C LEU A 121 5.77 -8.96 2.85
N ASP A 122 4.97 -9.99 2.58
CA ASP A 122 5.36 -11.39 2.67
C ASP A 122 5.88 -11.85 1.29
N VAL A 123 7.20 -12.05 1.24
CA VAL A 123 7.93 -12.51 0.05
C VAL A 123 8.15 -14.03 0.05
N SER A 124 7.55 -14.77 0.98
CA SER A 124 7.74 -16.23 1.09
C SER A 124 7.26 -16.98 -0.16
N PHE A 125 6.35 -16.38 -0.92
CA PHE A 125 5.78 -16.92 -2.16
C PHE A 125 6.44 -16.40 -3.44
N TYR A 126 7.55 -15.66 -3.32
CA TYR A 126 8.20 -15.01 -4.45
C TYR A 126 8.71 -16.01 -5.50
N GLN A 127 9.22 -17.16 -5.05
CA GLN A 127 9.68 -18.23 -5.96
C GLN A 127 8.51 -18.85 -6.76
N GLN A 128 7.29 -18.81 -6.21
CA GLN A 128 6.04 -19.19 -6.85
C GLN A 128 5.40 -18.00 -7.59
N GLY A 129 6.15 -16.92 -7.83
CA GLY A 129 5.69 -15.77 -8.61
C GLY A 129 4.58 -14.94 -7.95
N PHE A 130 4.45 -15.01 -6.62
CA PHE A 130 3.48 -14.20 -5.88
C PHE A 130 4.15 -13.33 -4.82
N LEU A 131 3.53 -12.19 -4.58
CA LEU A 131 3.78 -11.34 -3.43
C LEU A 131 2.49 -11.25 -2.61
N VAL A 132 2.58 -11.33 -1.29
CA VAL A 132 1.43 -11.14 -0.43
C VAL A 132 1.64 -9.89 0.40
N VAL A 133 0.75 -8.91 0.25
CA VAL A 133 0.73 -7.70 1.07
C VAL A 133 -0.35 -7.87 2.13
N LYS A 134 0.01 -7.63 3.39
CA LYS A 134 -0.92 -7.60 4.52
C LYS A 134 -1.09 -6.16 4.98
N THR A 135 -2.33 -5.74 5.23
CA THR A 135 -2.61 -4.45 5.86
C THR A 135 -3.53 -4.60 7.07
N TRP A 136 -3.34 -3.73 8.05
CA TRP A 136 -4.14 -3.66 9.27
C TRP A 136 -4.59 -2.23 9.52
N ASP A 137 -5.71 -2.09 10.21
CA ASP A 137 -6.25 -0.80 10.62
C ASP A 137 -6.50 0.10 9.40
N SER A 138 -7.01 -0.50 8.31
CA SER A 138 -7.19 0.22 7.05
C SER A 138 -8.33 1.24 7.17
N PRO A 139 -8.10 2.54 6.90
CA PRO A 139 -9.18 3.52 6.85
C PRO A 139 -10.16 3.22 5.72
N PHE A 140 -9.72 2.56 4.63
CA PHE A 140 -10.60 2.15 3.54
C PHE A 140 -11.52 1.02 3.98
N ALA A 141 -11.02 0.04 4.73
CA ALA A 141 -11.85 -1.01 5.31
C ALA A 141 -12.83 -0.43 6.34
N ALA A 142 -12.37 0.49 7.20
CA ALA A 142 -13.20 1.12 8.23
C ALA A 142 -14.34 1.97 7.64
N ALA A 143 -14.09 2.68 6.53
CA ALA A 143 -15.08 3.53 5.88
C ALA A 143 -15.99 2.78 4.88
N ALA A 144 -15.60 1.59 4.43
CA ALA A 144 -16.35 0.82 3.45
C ALA A 144 -17.65 0.24 4.03
N PRO A 145 -18.63 -0.11 3.17
CA PRO A 145 -19.79 -0.88 3.58
C PRO A 145 -19.39 -2.22 4.21
N GLN A 146 -19.92 -2.52 5.39
CA GLN A 146 -19.61 -3.74 6.12
C GLN A 146 -20.53 -4.90 5.72
N ASN A 147 -20.06 -6.14 5.89
CA ASN A 147 -20.89 -7.36 5.73
C ASN A 147 -21.57 -7.53 4.36
N THR A 148 -20.94 -7.07 3.28
CA THR A 148 -21.46 -7.21 1.90
C THR A 148 -21.21 -8.59 1.28
N GLY A 149 -20.47 -9.47 1.97
CA GLY A 149 -20.06 -10.78 1.46
C GLY A 149 -18.90 -10.73 0.45
N GLN A 150 -18.36 -9.55 0.16
CA GLN A 150 -17.20 -9.37 -0.73
C GLN A 150 -16.19 -8.38 -0.14
N PRO A 151 -14.88 -8.55 -0.39
CA PRO A 151 -13.87 -7.59 0.03
C PRO A 151 -14.13 -6.19 -0.54
N GLN A 152 -13.94 -5.14 0.27
CA GLN A 152 -14.30 -3.76 -0.10
C GLN A 152 -13.11 -2.81 -0.30
N CYS A 153 -11.87 -3.28 -0.09
CA CYS A 153 -10.67 -2.45 -0.20
C CYS A 153 -10.17 -2.37 -1.66
N ALA A 154 -11.06 -2.13 -2.61
CA ALA A 154 -10.73 -2.10 -4.03
C ALA A 154 -9.74 -0.97 -4.37
N ALA A 155 -9.88 0.20 -3.72
CA ALA A 155 -8.93 1.30 -3.85
C ALA A 155 -7.51 0.89 -3.42
N GLU A 156 -7.35 0.26 -2.25
CA GLU A 156 -6.05 -0.25 -1.80
C GLU A 156 -5.48 -1.28 -2.76
N ALA A 157 -6.29 -2.23 -3.23
CA ALA A 157 -5.86 -3.22 -4.21
C ALA A 157 -5.33 -2.56 -5.50
N GLY A 158 -5.97 -1.48 -5.96
CA GLY A 158 -5.49 -0.69 -7.09
C GLY A 158 -4.16 0.04 -6.83
N ILE A 159 -4.02 0.64 -5.64
CA ILE A 159 -2.77 1.31 -5.22
C ILE A 159 -1.62 0.30 -5.22
N LEU A 160 -1.82 -0.84 -4.55
CA LEU A 160 -0.83 -1.91 -4.42
C LEU A 160 -0.48 -2.50 -5.78
N GLU A 161 -1.48 -2.78 -6.63
CA GLU A 161 -1.24 -3.26 -8.00
C GLU A 161 -0.28 -2.34 -8.75
N SER A 162 -0.60 -1.04 -8.78
CA SER A 162 0.20 -0.09 -9.54
C SER A 162 1.57 0.16 -8.91
N PHE A 163 1.66 0.17 -7.58
CA PHE A 163 2.91 0.40 -6.89
C PHE A 163 3.89 -0.75 -7.17
N PHE A 164 3.47 -1.99 -6.94
CA PHE A 164 4.33 -3.16 -7.11
C PHE A 164 4.58 -3.51 -8.57
N SER A 165 3.67 -3.18 -9.49
CA SER A 165 3.94 -3.34 -10.93
C SER A 165 5.11 -2.47 -11.38
N GLN A 166 5.19 -1.23 -10.89
CA GLN A 166 6.31 -0.35 -11.19
C GLN A 166 7.59 -0.76 -10.47
N LEU A 167 7.48 -1.19 -9.20
CA LEU A 167 8.63 -1.68 -8.44
C LEU A 167 9.30 -2.89 -9.10
N THR A 168 8.50 -3.82 -9.62
CA THR A 168 9.00 -5.07 -10.24
C THR A 168 9.27 -4.97 -11.73
N GLY A 169 8.82 -3.89 -12.39
CA GLY A 169 8.88 -3.76 -13.85
C GLY A 169 8.03 -4.82 -14.59
N ARG A 170 6.97 -5.32 -13.94
CA ARG A 170 6.04 -6.33 -14.46
C ARG A 170 4.61 -5.83 -14.30
N ASP A 171 3.73 -6.14 -15.24
CA ASP A 171 2.29 -5.86 -15.07
C ASP A 171 1.68 -6.91 -14.14
N LEU A 172 1.61 -6.57 -12.86
CA LEU A 172 1.00 -7.43 -11.84
C LEU A 172 -0.50 -7.15 -11.77
N HIS A 173 -1.26 -8.16 -11.38
CA HIS A 173 -2.64 -8.03 -10.96
C HIS A 173 -2.75 -8.25 -9.45
N CYS A 174 -3.64 -7.51 -8.78
CA CYS A 174 -3.86 -7.62 -7.34
C CYS A 174 -5.27 -8.12 -7.01
N VAL A 175 -5.36 -9.14 -6.16
CA VAL A 175 -6.64 -9.69 -5.64
C VAL A 175 -6.64 -9.67 -4.12
N GLN A 176 -7.66 -9.05 -3.52
CA GLN A 176 -7.87 -9.08 -2.08
C GLN A 176 -8.52 -10.41 -1.67
N THR A 177 -7.84 -11.20 -0.85
CA THR A 177 -8.23 -12.57 -0.46
C THR A 177 -8.63 -12.72 1.00
N ALA A 178 -8.35 -11.71 1.82
CA ALA A 178 -8.93 -11.53 3.15
C ALA A 178 -9.21 -10.05 3.37
N CYS A 179 -10.26 -9.73 4.13
CA CYS A 179 -10.67 -8.35 4.37
C CYS A 179 -11.22 -8.14 5.79
N GLU A 180 -10.81 -7.04 6.42
CA GLU A 180 -11.33 -6.62 7.73
C GLU A 180 -12.86 -6.40 7.68
N THR A 181 -13.42 -5.96 6.54
CA THR A 181 -14.87 -5.79 6.37
C THR A 181 -15.68 -7.10 6.36
N LEU A 182 -14.97 -8.23 6.25
CA LEU A 182 -15.53 -9.59 6.33
C LEU A 182 -15.17 -10.26 7.66
N GLY A 183 -14.63 -9.51 8.63
CA GLY A 183 -14.25 -10.01 9.95
C GLY A 183 -12.88 -10.68 10.01
N ALA A 184 -12.05 -10.58 8.97
CA ALA A 184 -10.66 -11.04 9.04
C ALA A 184 -9.82 -10.14 9.97
N ALA A 185 -8.79 -10.70 10.60
CA ALA A 185 -7.89 -9.94 11.48
C ALA A 185 -7.04 -8.89 10.73
N ASN A 186 -6.90 -9.04 9.42
CA ASN A 186 -6.16 -8.15 8.54
C ASN A 186 -6.64 -8.32 7.09
N ASN A 187 -6.32 -7.37 6.24
CA ASN A 187 -6.49 -7.51 4.80
C ASN A 187 -5.30 -8.30 4.23
N CYS A 188 -5.56 -9.20 3.28
CA CYS A 188 -4.52 -9.88 2.51
C CYS A 188 -4.73 -9.59 1.03
N PHE A 189 -3.69 -9.11 0.35
CA PHE A 189 -3.67 -8.84 -1.07
C PHE A 189 -2.62 -9.70 -1.74
N VAL A 190 -3.03 -10.49 -2.73
CA VAL A 190 -2.13 -11.34 -3.50
C VAL A 190 -1.83 -10.65 -4.82
N LEU A 191 -0.55 -10.47 -5.12
CA LEU A 191 -0.07 -9.92 -6.38
C LEU A 191 0.67 -10.98 -7.18
N GLY A 192 0.41 -11.03 -8.48
CA GLY A 192 1.07 -11.94 -9.42
C GLY A 192 0.69 -11.61 -10.86
N LEU A 193 1.12 -12.42 -11.82
CA LEU A 193 0.64 -12.27 -13.20
C LEU A 193 -0.88 -12.47 -13.23
N ARG A 194 -1.58 -11.66 -14.03
CA ARG A 194 -3.05 -11.66 -14.11
C ARG A 194 -3.63 -13.06 -14.26
N GLU A 195 -3.17 -13.81 -15.25
CA GLU A 195 -3.62 -15.18 -15.53
C GLU A 195 -3.43 -16.16 -14.37
N ARG A 196 -2.45 -15.90 -13.49
CA ARG A 196 -2.14 -16.74 -12.33
C ARG A 196 -2.96 -16.38 -11.11
N VAL A 197 -3.29 -15.11 -10.89
CA VAL A 197 -3.96 -14.64 -9.68
C VAL A 197 -5.48 -14.46 -9.85
N GLU A 198 -5.97 -14.21 -11.06
CA GLU A 198 -7.40 -14.03 -11.36
C GLU A 198 -8.28 -15.18 -10.84
N PRO A 199 -7.87 -16.48 -10.91
CA PRO A 199 -8.67 -17.58 -10.36
C PRO A 199 -9.02 -17.44 -8.87
N ALA A 200 -8.22 -16.70 -8.10
CA ALA A 200 -8.49 -16.44 -6.68
C ALA A 200 -9.84 -15.73 -6.47
N LYS A 201 -10.31 -14.91 -7.42
CA LYS A 201 -11.62 -14.25 -7.32
C LYS A 201 -12.78 -15.25 -7.30
N ALA A 202 -12.70 -16.29 -8.13
CA ALA A 202 -13.73 -17.34 -8.15
C ALA A 202 -13.72 -18.13 -6.83
N TRP A 203 -12.54 -18.48 -6.32
CA TRP A 203 -12.42 -19.20 -5.05
C TRP A 203 -12.90 -18.38 -3.84
N LEU A 204 -12.76 -17.05 -3.88
CA LEU A 204 -13.37 -16.17 -2.88
C LEU A 204 -14.90 -16.18 -2.94
N GLN A 205 -15.47 -16.18 -4.14
CA GLN A 205 -16.92 -16.30 -4.32
C GLN A 205 -17.45 -17.67 -3.85
N GLU A 206 -16.62 -18.71 -3.91
CA GLU A 206 -16.88 -20.03 -3.34
C GLU A 206 -16.70 -20.08 -1.80
N GLY A 207 -16.27 -18.99 -1.16
CA GLY A 207 -16.10 -18.90 0.29
C GLY A 207 -14.78 -19.49 0.81
N GLN A 208 -13.77 -19.68 -0.05
CA GLN A 208 -12.47 -20.19 0.39
C GLN A 208 -11.67 -19.12 1.13
N GLY A 209 -10.98 -19.53 2.19
CA GLY A 209 -10.08 -18.66 2.95
C GLY A 209 -8.75 -18.40 2.25
N HIS A 210 -8.05 -17.36 2.71
CA HIS A 210 -6.76 -16.92 2.16
C HIS A 210 -5.72 -18.05 2.03
N ASP A 211 -5.50 -18.82 3.10
CA ASP A 211 -4.48 -19.87 3.10
C ASP A 211 -4.79 -20.97 2.07
N THR A 212 -6.06 -21.38 1.98
CA THR A 212 -6.52 -22.35 0.96
C THR A 212 -6.34 -21.81 -0.46
N ILE A 213 -6.63 -20.53 -0.68
CA ILE A 213 -6.40 -19.86 -1.96
C ILE A 213 -4.90 -19.87 -2.31
N MET A 214 -4.03 -19.51 -1.37
CA MET A 214 -2.58 -19.51 -1.58
C MET A 214 -2.04 -20.90 -1.89
N GLU A 215 -2.48 -21.93 -1.17
CA GLU A 215 -2.12 -23.31 -1.46
C GLU A 215 -2.50 -23.72 -2.90
N ARG A 216 -3.70 -23.38 -3.34
CA ARG A 216 -4.17 -23.68 -4.71
C ARG A 216 -3.39 -22.91 -5.76
N LEU A 217 -3.15 -21.62 -5.52
CA LEU A 217 -2.35 -20.76 -6.39
C LEU A 217 -0.94 -21.31 -6.59
N CYS A 218 -0.30 -21.81 -5.53
CA CYS A 218 1.03 -22.40 -5.59
C CYS A 218 1.03 -23.79 -6.24
N ARG A 219 0.01 -24.62 -6.00
CA ARG A 219 -0.10 -25.97 -6.61
C ARG A 219 -0.37 -25.94 -8.11
N ALA A 220 -1.14 -24.97 -8.59
CA ALA A 220 -1.44 -24.81 -10.01
C ALA A 220 -0.21 -24.47 -10.88
N GLN A 221 0.97 -24.36 -10.26
CA GLN A 221 2.25 -24.02 -10.89
C GLN A 221 3.29 -25.12 -10.76
N ALA A 222 2.97 -26.21 -10.06
CA ALA A 222 3.80 -27.39 -10.10
C ALA A 222 3.74 -27.96 -11.53
N PRO A 223 4.90 -28.25 -12.16
CA PRO A 223 4.96 -28.76 -13.52
C PRO A 223 4.22 -30.09 -13.69
#